data_AF-A0A2V2SLY9-F1
#
_entry.id   AF-A0A2V2SLY9-F1
#
_cell.length_a   1.000
_cell.length_b   1.000
_cell.length_c   1.000
_cell.angle_alpha   90.00
_cell.angle_beta   90.00
_cell.angle_gamma   90.00
#
_symmetry.space_group_name_H-M   'P 1'
#
loop_
_entity.id
_entity.type
_entity.pdbx_description
1 polymer ?
#
loop_
_entity_poly.entity_id
_entity_poly.type
_entity_poly.pdbx_seq_one_letter_code
_entity_poly.pdbx_strand_id
1 'polypeptide(L)'
;MNLAKLHDHLIATARANPPSDAVPYAFETRMLARLRMRPALDHCGQWARALWLAVAPCVAIMALASSLSYFAPAGNGSGDLSQEFENTLLAAADQEQPAD
;
A
#
# COMPACT_ATOMS: atom_id res chain seq x y z
N MET A 1 49.66 2.70 3.38
CA MET A 1 49.18 3.59 4.47
C MET A 1 48.74 2.70 5.63
N ASN A 2 49.27 2.90 6.84
CA ASN A 2 49.11 1.93 7.93
C ASN A 2 47.89 2.30 8.80
N LEU A 3 46.76 1.65 8.57
CA LEU A 3 45.47 1.98 9.18
C LEU A 3 45.45 1.76 10.71
N ALA A 4 46.22 0.79 11.21
CA ALA A 4 46.32 0.51 12.64
C ALA A 4 46.93 1.69 13.40
N LYS A 5 48.03 2.27 12.89
CA LYS A 5 48.67 3.46 13.48
C LYS A 5 47.76 4.69 13.47
N LEU A 6 46.93 4.84 12.42
CA LEU A 6 45.98 5.94 12.34
C LEU A 6 44.87 5.78 13.38
N HIS A 7 44.35 4.56 13.54
CA HIS A 7 43.33 4.24 14.54
C HIS A 7 43.82 4.53 15.96
N ASP A 8 45.02 4.06 16.32
CA ASP A 8 45.60 4.28 17.65
C ASP A 8 45.83 5.77 17.93
N HIS A 9 46.30 6.52 16.94
CA HIS A 9 46.48 7.97 17.07
C HIS A 9 45.14 8.69 17.24
N LEU A 10 44.10 8.31 16.50
CA LEU A 10 42.76 8.87 16.64
C LEU A 10 42.18 8.59 18.04
N ILE A 11 42.32 7.37 18.55
CA ILE A 11 41.88 7.03 19.92
C ILE A 11 42.65 7.86 20.96
N ALA A 12 43.97 7.99 20.82
CA ALA A 12 44.78 8.78 21.75
C ALA A 12 44.35 10.25 21.74
N THR A 13 44.13 10.84 20.57
CA THR A 13 43.66 12.23 20.44
C THR A 13 42.24 12.44 20.97
N ALA A 14 41.34 11.47 20.76
CA ALA A 14 39.97 11.53 21.26
C ALA A 14 39.92 11.43 22.79
N ARG A 15 40.78 10.61 23.41
CA ARG A 15 40.87 10.50 24.87
C ARG A 15 41.51 11.74 25.52
N ALA A 16 42.40 12.42 24.82
CA ALA A 16 43.06 13.63 25.31
C ALA A 16 42.16 14.89 25.29
N ASN A 17 41.07 14.87 24.51
CA ASN A 17 40.10 15.97 24.45
C ASN A 17 38.84 15.57 25.24
N PRO A 18 38.50 16.25 26.36
CA PRO A 18 37.29 15.94 27.10
C PRO A 18 36.04 16.19 26.22
N PRO A 19 34.94 15.43 26.43
CA PRO A 19 33.70 15.66 25.71
C PRO A 19 33.22 17.08 26.00
N SER A 20 33.23 17.90 24.95
CA SER A 20 32.80 19.28 25.00
C SER A 20 31.46 19.38 24.27
N ASP A 21 30.45 19.93 24.95
CA ASP A 21 29.18 20.31 24.32
C ASP A 21 29.35 21.50 23.36
N ALA A 22 30.55 22.08 23.26
CA ALA A 22 30.86 23.14 22.33
C ALA A 22 30.91 22.59 20.91
N VAL A 23 29.76 22.66 20.25
CA VAL A 23 29.66 22.45 18.81
C VAL A 23 30.43 23.58 18.10
N PRO A 24 31.29 23.27 17.11
CA PRO A 24 32.02 24.28 16.36
C PRO A 24 31.06 25.33 15.76
N TYR A 25 31.44 26.60 15.88
CA TYR A 25 30.69 27.71 15.31
C TYR A 25 30.35 27.43 13.82
N ALA A 26 29.07 27.57 13.47
CA ALA A 26 28.48 27.26 12.15
C ALA A 26 28.35 25.77 11.76
N PHE A 27 28.56 24.81 12.66
CA PHE A 27 28.22 23.40 12.40
C PHE A 27 26.74 23.23 12.06
N GLU A 28 25.85 23.82 12.86
CA GLU A 28 24.41 23.76 12.63
C GLU A 28 24.05 24.35 11.26
N THR A 29 24.65 25.50 10.91
CA THR A 29 24.46 26.15 9.61
C THR A 29 24.93 25.27 8.46
N ARG A 30 26.10 24.61 8.60
CA ARG A 30 26.64 23.69 7.58
C ARG A 30 25.79 22.44 7.43
N MET A 31 25.27 21.91 8.54
CA MET A 31 24.42 20.72 8.53
C MET A 31 23.06 21.04 7.92
N LEU A 32 22.41 22.13 8.35
CA LEU A 32 21.15 22.61 7.77
C LEU A 32 21.29 22.94 6.28
N ALA A 33 22.42 23.50 5.84
CA ALA A 33 22.69 23.74 4.42
C ALA A 33 22.75 22.44 3.62
N ARG A 34 23.42 21.40 4.14
CA ARG A 34 23.48 20.08 3.50
C ARG A 34 22.12 19.39 3.46
N LEU A 35 21.29 19.53 4.50
CA LEU A 35 19.92 19.02 4.49
C LEU A 35 19.04 19.75 3.46
N ARG A 36 19.17 21.07 3.34
CA ARG A 36 18.41 21.88 2.36
C ARG A 36 18.85 21.67 0.91
N MET A 37 20.12 21.32 0.68
CA MET A 37 20.62 20.98 -0.65
C MET A 37 20.19 19.60 -1.13
N ARG A 38 19.60 18.77 -0.25
CA ARG A 38 19.04 17.49 -0.66
C ARG A 38 17.78 17.80 -1.48
N PRO A 39 17.69 17.34 -2.74
CA PRO A 39 16.48 17.56 -3.53
C PRO A 39 15.32 16.99 -2.73
N ALA A 40 14.29 17.82 -2.52
CA ALA A 40 13.06 17.36 -1.90
C ALA A 40 12.58 16.18 -2.75
N LEU A 41 12.75 14.96 -2.25
CA LEU A 41 12.11 13.80 -2.86
C LEU A 41 10.64 14.18 -2.94
N ASP A 42 10.08 14.08 -4.13
CA ASP A 42 8.67 14.33 -4.40
C ASP A 42 7.86 13.18 -3.78
N HIS A 43 7.85 13.15 -2.45
CA HIS A 43 7.10 12.20 -1.66
C HIS A 43 5.63 12.38 -1.97
N CYS A 44 5.16 13.62 -2.12
CA CYS A 44 3.79 13.93 -2.49
C CYS A 44 3.41 13.29 -3.84
N GLY A 45 4.27 13.43 -4.86
CA GLY A 45 4.06 12.78 -6.17
C GLY A 45 4.06 11.25 -6.10
N GLN A 46 4.93 10.65 -5.29
CA GLN A 46 4.97 9.20 -5.09
C GLN A 46 3.74 8.67 -4.34
N TRP A 47 3.30 9.38 -3.30
CA TRP A 47 2.08 9.05 -2.56
C TRP A 47 0.83 9.20 -3.43
N ALA A 48 0.75 10.28 -4.23
CA ALA A 48 -0.36 10.48 -5.16
C ALA A 48 -0.43 9.37 -6.21
N ARG A 49 0.72 8.92 -6.73
CA ARG A 49 0.80 7.81 -7.70
C ARG A 49 0.44 6.47 -7.08
N ALA A 50 0.89 6.22 -5.84
CA ALA A 50 0.50 5.03 -5.09
C ALA A 50 -1.01 5.00 -4.80
N LEU A 51 -1.61 6.15 -4.45
CA LEU A 51 -3.05 6.27 -4.24
C LEU A 51 -3.83 5.98 -5.54
N TRP A 52 -3.33 6.49 -6.66
CA TRP A 52 -3.93 6.28 -7.98
C TRP A 52 -3.90 4.82 -8.42
N LEU A 53 -2.84 4.09 -8.08
CA LEU A 53 -2.73 2.64 -8.36
C LEU A 53 -3.78 1.83 -7.59
N ALA A 54 -4.27 2.30 -6.45
CA ALA A 54 -5.33 1.63 -5.68
C ALA A 54 -6.74 2.00 -6.17
N VAL A 55 -6.95 3.22 -6.67
CA VAL A 55 -8.24 3.67 -7.22
C VAL A 55 -8.51 3.02 -8.58
N ALA A 56 -7.49 2.87 -9.42
CA ALA A 56 -7.60 2.27 -10.74
C ALA A 56 -8.29 0.89 -10.78
N PRO A 57 -7.93 -0.12 -9.94
CA PRO A 57 -8.59 -1.42 -9.94
C PRO A 57 -10.04 -1.34 -9.45
N CYS A 58 -10.34 -0.48 -8.48
CA CYS A 58 -11.72 -0.30 -7.98
C CYS A 58 -12.64 0.27 -9.08
N VAL A 59 -12.19 1.32 -9.78
CA VAL A 59 -12.92 1.91 -10.90
C VAL A 59 -13.06 0.91 -12.05
N ALA A 60 -12.01 0.13 -12.34
CA ALA A 60 -12.06 -0.90 -13.38
C ALA A 60 -13.09 -1.99 -13.07
N ILE A 61 -13.15 -2.48 -11.82
CA ILE A 61 -14.14 -3.48 -11.39
C ILE A 61 -15.56 -2.91 -11.47
N MET A 62 -15.78 -1.66 -11.01
CA MET A 62 -17.09 -1.01 -11.14
C MET A 62 -17.53 -0.87 -12.59
N ALA A 63 -16.63 -0.45 -13.48
CA ALA A 63 -16.92 -0.29 -14.90
C ALA A 63 -17.24 -1.64 -15.55
N LEU A 64 -16.49 -2.68 -15.20
CA LEU A 64 -16.73 -4.05 -15.67
C LEU A 64 -18.05 -4.60 -15.15
N ALA A 65 -18.37 -4.42 -13.88
CA ALA A 65 -19.64 -4.86 -13.31
C ALA A 65 -20.83 -4.11 -13.92
N SER A 66 -20.68 -2.79 -14.12
CA SER A 66 -21.70 -1.97 -14.77
C SER A 66 -21.93 -2.41 -16.21
N SER A 67 -20.86 -2.65 -16.99
CA SER A 67 -21.00 -3.11 -18.37
C SER A 67 -21.67 -4.49 -18.43
N LEU A 68 -21.25 -5.43 -17.57
CA LEU A 68 -21.90 -6.73 -17.46
C LEU A 68 -23.38 -6.62 -17.10
N SER A 69 -23.77 -5.71 -16.20
CA SER A 69 -25.18 -5.47 -15.87
C SER A 69 -25.99 -4.86 -17.02
N TYR A 70 -25.37 -4.02 -17.87
CA TYR A 70 -26.04 -3.49 -19.07
C TYR A 70 -26.19 -4.53 -20.19
N PHE A 71 -25.25 -5.46 -20.29
CA PHE A 71 -25.29 -6.54 -21.29
C PHE A 71 -26.02 -7.79 -20.81
N ALA A 72 -26.18 -7.96 -19.49
CA ALA A 72 -27.01 -9.00 -18.93
C ALA A 72 -28.48 -8.71 -19.25
N PRO A 73 -29.23 -9.68 -19.81
CA PRO A 73 -30.67 -9.57 -19.88
C PRO A 73 -31.19 -9.33 -18.47
N ALA A 74 -32.08 -8.34 -18.30
CA ALA A 74 -32.83 -8.19 -17.06
C ALA A 74 -33.71 -9.44 -16.90
N GLY A 75 -33.18 -10.49 -16.27
CA GLY A 75 -33.99 -11.54 -15.69
C GLY A 75 -34.93 -10.88 -14.70
N ASN A 76 -36.21 -11.26 -14.71
CA ASN A 76 -37.31 -10.61 -13.99
C ASN A 76 -37.15 -10.79 -12.46
N GLY A 77 -36.13 -10.14 -11.88
CA GLY A 77 -35.51 -10.44 -10.59
C GLY A 77 -36.30 -10.02 -9.35
N SER A 78 -37.62 -10.00 -9.41
CA SER A 78 -38.46 -9.89 -8.21
C SER A 78 -39.52 -10.99 -8.12
N GLY A 79 -39.92 -11.60 -9.23
CA GLY A 79 -40.81 -12.76 -9.24
C GLY A 79 -40.07 -14.09 -9.37
N ASP A 80 -38.89 -14.05 -10.00
CA ASP A 80 -38.15 -15.25 -10.41
C ASP A 80 -37.53 -16.00 -9.22
N LEU A 81 -36.90 -15.30 -8.28
CA LEU A 81 -36.24 -15.94 -7.13
C LEU A 81 -37.19 -16.72 -6.22
N SER A 82 -38.41 -16.22 -6.04
CA SER A 82 -39.45 -16.92 -5.27
C SER A 82 -39.91 -18.18 -6.00
N GLN A 83 -40.09 -18.09 -7.32
CA GLN A 83 -40.49 -19.22 -8.17
C GLN A 83 -39.37 -20.25 -8.30
N GLU A 84 -38.12 -19.84 -8.47
CA GLU A 84 -36.94 -20.71 -8.49
C GLU A 84 -36.77 -21.44 -7.16
N PHE A 85 -37.02 -20.78 -6.03
CA PHE A 85 -36.98 -21.41 -4.71
C PHE A 85 -38.08 -22.45 -4.53
N GLU A 86 -39.32 -22.12 -4.87
CA GLU A 86 -40.45 -23.08 -4.84
C GLU A 86 -40.18 -24.29 -5.75
N ASN A 87 -39.66 -24.04 -6.95
CA ASN A 87 -39.35 -25.11 -7.91
C ASN A 87 -38.19 -25.99 -7.42
N THR A 88 -37.20 -25.40 -6.74
CA THR A 88 -36.08 -26.15 -6.13
C THR A 88 -36.56 -27.03 -4.96
N LEU A 89 -37.48 -26.53 -4.13
CA LEU A 89 -38.08 -27.33 -3.05
C LEU A 89 -38.94 -28.47 -3.59
N LEU A 90 -39.77 -28.20 -4.60
CA LEU A 90 -40.61 -29.23 -5.23
C LEU A 90 -39.76 -30.29 -5.92
N ALA A 91 -38.68 -29.90 -6.60
CA ALA A 91 -37.74 -30.84 -7.23
C ALA A 91 -37.02 -31.72 -6.20
N ALA A 92 -36.66 -31.17 -5.03
CA ALA A 92 -36.06 -31.96 -3.94
C ALA A 92 -37.07 -32.95 -3.33
N ALA A 93 -38.34 -32.55 -3.18
CA ALA A 93 -39.41 -33.42 -2.67
C ALA A 93 -39.74 -34.57 -3.65
N ASP A 94 -39.72 -34.31 -4.97
CA ASP A 94 -39.91 -35.34 -6.00
C ASP A 94 -38.76 -36.36 -6.03
N GLN A 95 -37.54 -35.95 -5.63
CA GLN A 95 -36.40 -36.86 -5.52
C GLN A 95 -36.45 -37.78 -4.30
N GLU A 96 -37.18 -37.41 -3.24
CA GLU A 96 -37.36 -38.26 -2.07
C GLU A 96 -38.48 -39.29 -2.23
N GLN A 97 -39.25 -39.25 -3.33
CA GLN A 97 -40.26 -40.25 -3.67
C GLN A 97 -39.60 -41.37 -4.50
N PRO A 98 -39.23 -42.53 -3.90
CA PRO A 98 -38.68 -43.64 -4.67
C PRO A 98 -39.82 -44.19 -5.54
N ALA A 99 -39.60 -44.26 -6.85
CA ALA A 99 -40.43 -45.09 -7.71
C ALA A 99 -40.11 -46.56 -7.38
N ASP A 100 -41.02 -47.16 -6.62
CA ASP A 100 -41.18 -48.59 -6.29
C ASP A 100 -40.06 -49.31 -5.52
#